data_AF-A0A5Q0TS00-F1
#
_entry.id   AF-A0A5Q0TS00-F1
#
_cell.length_a   1.000
_cell.length_b   1.000
_cell.length_c   1.000
_cell.angle_alpha   90.00
_cell.angle_beta   90.00
_cell.angle_gamma   90.00
#
_symmetry.space_group_name_H-M   'P 1'
#
loop_
_entity.id
_entity.type
_entity.pdbx_description
1 polymer ?
#
loop_
_entity_poly.entity_id
_entity_poly.type
_entity_poly.pdbx_seq_one_letter_code
_entity_poly.pdbx_strand_id
1 'polypeptide(L)'
;MDSIEIRTHTALHLVKGAVRKVLNAKWTASTYVNGNHGRLTVKFERKPSDEEIDKVFILANEKVRENLPIIVEVLDREEAEKKYGDEIYDLFPVPAEVRELSIVIIPDWNINACNKQHTKTTSEIGEIIKDYWRYRNSKQLLEISFDIKCLE
;
A
#
# COMPACT_ATOMS: atom_id res chain seq x y z
N MET A 1 11.51 -11.40 -6.58
CA MET A 1 10.66 -11.54 -5.41
C MET A 1 10.09 -12.93 -5.45
N ASP A 2 10.22 -13.67 -4.36
CA ASP A 2 9.59 -14.98 -4.25
C ASP A 2 8.07 -14.81 -4.13
N SER A 3 7.29 -15.87 -4.39
CA SER A 3 5.82 -15.80 -4.40
C SER A 3 5.24 -15.15 -3.14
N ILE A 4 5.81 -15.44 -1.97
CA ILE A 4 5.38 -14.85 -0.70
C ILE A 4 5.64 -13.34 -0.64
N GLU A 5 6.77 -12.87 -1.16
CA GLU A 5 7.10 -11.45 -1.18
C GLU A 5 6.20 -10.67 -2.15
N ILE A 6 5.78 -11.28 -3.26
CA ILE A 6 4.81 -10.68 -4.20
C ILE A 6 3.46 -10.47 -3.50
N ARG A 7 3.00 -11.45 -2.72
CA ARG A 7 1.79 -11.33 -1.90
C ARG A 7 1.93 -10.24 -0.84
N THR A 8 3.03 -10.24 -0.10
CA THR A 8 3.32 -9.23 0.93
C THR A 8 3.43 -7.82 0.35
N HIS A 9 4.00 -7.70 -0.86
CA HIS A 9 4.07 -6.43 -1.55
C HIS A 9 2.70 -5.95 -2.01
N THR A 10 1.86 -6.83 -2.53
CA THR A 10 0.47 -6.46 -2.87
C THR A 10 -0.29 -6.02 -1.60
N ALA A 11 -0.08 -6.67 -0.46
CA ALA A 11 -0.67 -6.28 0.81
C ALA A 11 -0.35 -4.84 1.23
N LEU A 12 0.82 -4.29 0.87
CA LEU A 12 1.14 -2.88 1.11
C LEU A 12 0.12 -1.93 0.47
N HIS A 13 -0.38 -2.24 -0.72
CA HIS A 13 -1.40 -1.44 -1.40
C HIS A 13 -2.75 -1.50 -0.68
N LEU A 14 -3.08 -2.65 -0.08
CA LEU A 14 -4.31 -2.79 0.71
C LEU A 14 -4.21 -1.98 2.00
N VAL A 15 -3.10 -2.13 2.73
CA VAL A 15 -2.84 -1.38 3.96
C VAL A 15 -2.76 0.12 3.66
N LYS A 16 -2.13 0.55 2.56
CA LYS A 16 -2.08 1.95 2.12
C LYS A 16 -3.48 2.52 1.88
N GLY A 17 -4.34 1.81 1.16
CA GLY A 17 -5.74 2.23 0.95
C GLY A 17 -6.54 2.34 2.25
N ALA A 18 -6.34 1.40 3.18
CA ALA A 18 -7.00 1.46 4.49
C ALA A 18 -6.49 2.63 5.35
N VAL A 19 -5.18 2.85 5.38
CA VAL A 19 -4.55 4.01 6.02
C VAL A 19 -5.10 5.32 5.45
N ARG A 20 -5.25 5.42 4.13
CA ARG A 20 -5.83 6.59 3.48
C ARG A 20 -7.29 6.82 3.92
N LYS A 21 -8.12 5.78 3.97
CA LYS A 21 -9.54 5.92 4.36
C LYS A 21 -9.74 6.19 5.85
N VAL A 22 -8.97 5.54 6.72
CA VAL A 22 -9.13 5.65 8.18
C VAL A 22 -8.43 6.88 8.74
N LEU A 23 -7.20 7.14 8.29
CA LEU A 23 -6.32 8.17 8.87
C LEU A 23 -6.18 9.40 7.97
N ASN A 24 -6.66 9.37 6.73
CA ASN A 24 -6.44 10.43 5.73
C ASN A 24 -4.95 10.70 5.44
N ALA A 25 -4.05 9.74 5.70
CA ALA A 25 -2.64 9.85 5.37
C ALA A 25 -2.40 9.48 3.90
N LYS A 26 -1.94 10.44 3.09
CA LYS A 26 -1.67 10.27 1.65
C LYS A 26 -0.28 9.70 1.37
N TRP A 27 0.74 10.31 1.97
CA TRP A 27 2.10 10.21 1.48
C TRP A 27 2.87 9.04 2.11
N THR A 28 3.14 8.00 1.33
CA THR A 28 4.09 6.95 1.73
C THR A 28 5.50 7.51 1.74
N ALA A 29 6.21 7.40 2.86
CA ALA A 29 7.61 7.77 2.95
C ALA A 29 8.53 6.60 2.60
N SER A 30 8.14 5.36 2.92
CA SER A 30 8.88 4.15 2.54
C SER A 30 8.04 2.88 2.69
N THR A 31 8.51 1.81 2.05
CA THR A 31 7.98 0.44 2.20
C THR A 31 9.12 -0.54 2.45
N TYR A 32 8.82 -1.66 3.10
CA TYR A 32 9.74 -2.77 3.29
C TYR A 32 8.98 -4.10 3.18
N VAL A 33 9.63 -5.09 2.57
CA VAL A 33 9.13 -6.46 2.42
C VAL A 33 10.29 -7.42 2.67
N ASN A 34 10.04 -8.47 3.45
CA ASN A 34 10.95 -9.61 3.61
C ASN A 34 10.12 -10.86 3.93
N GLY A 35 10.05 -11.81 3.00
CA GLY A 35 9.19 -12.97 3.13
C GLY A 35 7.71 -12.58 3.30
N ASN A 36 7.08 -13.04 4.38
CA ASN A 36 5.70 -12.71 4.71
C ASN A 36 5.54 -11.39 5.51
N HIS A 37 6.64 -10.72 5.87
CA HIS A 37 6.62 -9.51 6.67
C HIS A 37 6.67 -8.25 5.81
N GLY A 38 5.75 -7.32 6.05
CA GLY A 38 5.64 -6.03 5.38
C GLY A 38 5.65 -4.87 6.37
N ARG A 39 6.18 -3.72 5.94
CA ARG A 39 6.06 -2.46 6.69
C ARG A 39 5.77 -1.30 5.76
N LEU A 40 4.71 -0.55 6.08
CA LEU A 40 4.35 0.71 5.45
C LEU A 40 4.76 1.87 6.37
N THR A 41 5.48 2.86 5.83
CA THR A 41 5.76 4.10 6.54
C THR A 41 5.09 5.26 5.82
N VAL A 42 4.26 6.03 6.52
CA VAL A 42 3.56 7.20 5.96
C VAL A 42 3.91 8.47 6.72
N LYS A 43 3.86 9.62 6.03
CA LYS A 43 3.86 10.93 6.68
C LYS A 43 2.50 11.13 7.37
N PHE A 44 2.51 11.41 8.66
CA PHE A 44 1.30 11.59 9.43
C PHE A 44 1.51 12.53 10.61
N GLU A 45 0.54 13.38 10.93
CA GLU A 45 0.75 14.55 11.80
C GLU A 45 0.60 14.25 13.30
N ARG A 46 -0.01 13.12 13.65
CA ARG A 46 -0.28 12.73 15.04
C ARG A 46 -0.09 11.24 15.26
N LYS A 47 -0.02 10.84 16.53
CA LYS A 47 -0.11 9.42 16.91
C LYS A 47 -1.57 8.94 16.75
N PRO A 48 -1.84 7.88 15.97
CA PRO A 48 -3.14 7.22 15.96
C PRO A 48 -3.46 6.56 17.32
N SER A 49 -4.74 6.31 17.58
CA SER A 49 -5.14 5.39 18.65
C SER A 49 -4.99 3.93 18.19
N ASP A 50 -4.94 3.00 19.15
CA ASP A 50 -4.93 1.57 18.83
C ASP A 50 -6.18 1.16 18.03
N GLU A 51 -7.36 1.71 18.35
CA GLU A 51 -8.61 1.46 17.62
C GLU A 51 -8.54 1.90 16.15
N GLU A 52 -7.88 3.03 15.86
CA GLU A 52 -7.70 3.48 14.48
C GLU A 52 -6.78 2.54 13.70
N ILE A 53 -5.71 2.05 14.34
CA ILE A 53 -4.84 1.04 13.73
C ILE A 53 -5.60 -0.28 13.52
N ASP A 54 -6.41 -0.71 14.47
CA ASP A 54 -7.25 -1.91 14.32
C ASP A 54 -8.22 -1.77 13.14
N LYS A 55 -8.85 -0.61 12.99
CA LYS A 55 -9.73 -0.30 11.84
C LYS A 55 -8.98 -0.38 10.51
N VAL A 56 -7.72 0.03 10.45
CA VAL A 56 -6.89 -0.12 9.22
C VAL A 56 -6.80 -1.59 8.81
N PHE A 57 -6.51 -2.50 9.76
CA PHE A 57 -6.36 -3.92 9.47
C PHE A 57 -7.68 -4.63 9.20
N ILE A 58 -8.76 -4.26 9.89
CA ILE A 58 -10.11 -4.75 9.61
C ILE A 58 -10.50 -4.43 8.16
N LEU A 59 -10.37 -3.16 7.78
CA LEU A 59 -10.77 -2.67 6.46
C LEU A 59 -9.87 -3.24 5.34
N ALA A 60 -8.57 -3.43 5.60
CA ALA A 60 -7.68 -4.10 4.66
C ALA A 60 -8.12 -5.55 4.40
N ASN A 61 -8.46 -6.32 5.44
CA ASN A 61 -8.92 -7.70 5.28
C ASN A 61 -10.33 -7.82 4.68
N GLU A 62 -11.20 -6.83 4.87
CA GLU A 62 -12.44 -6.73 4.09
C GLU A 62 -12.14 -6.67 2.60
N LYS A 63 -11.17 -5.84 2.20
CA LYS A 63 -10.75 -5.72 0.79
C LYS A 63 -10.07 -6.97 0.24
N VAL A 64 -9.38 -7.76 1.07
CA VAL A 64 -8.91 -9.11 0.70
C VAL A 64 -10.10 -9.99 0.33
N ARG A 65 -11.14 -10.04 1.19
CA ARG A 65 -12.32 -10.91 1.01
C ARG A 65 -13.18 -10.52 -0.19
N GLU A 66 -13.15 -9.26 -0.59
CA GLU A 66 -13.84 -8.80 -1.81
C GLU A 66 -13.22 -9.33 -3.12
N ASN A 67 -12.00 -9.90 -3.07
CA ASN A 67 -11.34 -10.51 -4.23
C ASN A 67 -11.28 -9.58 -5.46
N LEU A 68 -10.92 -8.31 -5.25
CA LEU A 68 -10.83 -7.33 -6.33
C LEU A 68 -9.65 -7.63 -7.26
N PRO A 69 -9.75 -7.30 -8.56
CA PRO A 69 -8.62 -7.41 -9.47
C PRO A 69 -7.54 -6.37 -9.15
N ILE A 70 -6.28 -6.77 -9.32
CA ILE A 70 -5.13 -5.87 -9.34
C ILE A 70 -4.81 -5.58 -10.81
N ILE A 71 -5.06 -4.35 -11.24
CA ILE A 71 -4.86 -3.91 -12.62
C ILE A 71 -3.52 -3.18 -12.71
N VAL A 72 -2.76 -3.43 -13.78
CA VAL A 72 -1.54 -2.69 -14.08
C VAL A 72 -1.68 -2.06 -15.46
N GLU A 73 -1.67 -0.73 -15.51
CA GLU A 73 -1.58 0.04 -16.74
C GLU A 73 -0.14 0.52 -16.93
N VAL A 74 0.39 0.45 -18.14
CA VAL A 74 1.68 1.06 -18.49
C VAL A 74 1.39 2.25 -19.39
N LEU A 75 1.81 3.43 -18.95
CA LEU A 75 1.50 4.70 -19.60
C LEU A 75 2.76 5.57 -19.67
N ASP A 76 2.81 6.46 -20.66
CA ASP A 76 3.72 7.60 -20.60
C ASP A 76 3.43 8.44 -19.34
N ARG A 77 4.48 8.98 -18.70
CA ARG A 77 4.37 9.75 -17.46
C ARG A 77 3.37 10.90 -17.60
N GLU A 78 3.45 11.65 -18.70
CA GLU A 78 2.58 12.81 -18.92
C GLU A 78 1.10 12.39 -19.03
N GLU A 79 0.83 11.23 -19.63
CA GLU A 79 -0.52 10.68 -19.72
C GLU A 79 -1.03 10.20 -18.36
N ALA A 80 -0.19 9.50 -17.60
CA ALA A 80 -0.50 9.05 -16.25
C ALA A 80 -0.81 10.22 -15.31
N GLU A 81 0.03 11.27 -15.33
CA GLU A 81 -0.17 12.49 -14.53
C GLU A 81 -1.42 13.25 -14.96
N LYS A 82 -1.72 13.32 -16.26
CA LYS A 82 -2.96 13.91 -16.76
C LYS A 82 -4.21 13.12 -16.31
N LYS A 83 -4.14 11.79 -16.31
CA LYS A 83 -5.27 10.90 -15.98
C LYS A 83 -5.51 10.82 -14.47
N TYR A 84 -4.45 10.78 -13.67
CA TYR A 84 -4.53 10.41 -12.25
C TYR A 84 -3.98 11.46 -11.30
N GLY A 85 -3.36 12.52 -11.80
CA GLY A 85 -2.77 13.58 -10.99
C GLY A 85 -1.66 13.06 -10.07
N ASP A 86 -1.55 13.67 -8.90
CA ASP A 86 -0.53 13.35 -7.91
C ASP A 86 -0.88 12.15 -7.01
N GLU A 87 -2.07 11.56 -7.14
CA GLU A 87 -2.51 10.42 -6.32
C GLU A 87 -1.70 9.15 -6.61
N ILE A 88 -1.08 9.06 -7.79
CA ILE A 88 -0.19 7.94 -8.15
C ILE A 88 1.12 7.96 -7.36
N TYR A 89 1.53 9.10 -6.81
CA TYR A 89 2.86 9.27 -6.22
C TYR A 89 2.90 9.02 -4.71
N ASP A 90 4.06 8.57 -4.26
CA ASP A 90 4.47 8.55 -2.86
C ASP A 90 5.16 9.88 -2.48
N LEU A 91 5.59 10.03 -1.22
CA LEU A 91 6.25 11.26 -0.74
C LEU A 91 7.48 11.63 -1.57
N PHE A 92 8.22 10.61 -2.00
CA PHE A 92 9.33 10.75 -2.93
C PHE A 92 8.85 10.25 -4.29
N PRO A 93 8.51 11.17 -5.22
CA PRO A 93 8.00 10.77 -6.52
C PRO A 93 9.06 10.03 -7.34
N VAL A 94 8.58 9.31 -8.36
CA VAL A 94 9.45 8.57 -9.29
C VAL A 94 10.43 9.55 -9.96
N PRO A 95 11.73 9.21 -10.14
CA PRO A 95 12.72 10.13 -10.73
C PRO A 95 12.30 10.71 -12.10
N ALA A 96 12.67 11.96 -12.37
CA ALA A 96 12.21 12.74 -13.53
C ALA A 96 12.60 12.11 -14.89
N GLU A 97 13.67 11.32 -14.91
CA GLU A 97 14.18 10.58 -16.06
C GLU A 97 13.32 9.38 -16.48
N VAL A 98 12.49 8.85 -15.59
CA VAL A 98 11.58 7.73 -15.89
C VAL A 98 10.39 8.25 -16.71
N ARG A 99 10.31 7.87 -17.99
CA ARG A 99 9.27 8.37 -18.91
C ARG A 99 8.04 7.50 -18.98
N GLU A 100 8.14 6.24 -18.59
CA GLU A 100 7.04 5.27 -18.59
C GLU A 100 6.74 4.85 -17.15
N LEU A 101 5.47 4.86 -16.75
CA LEU A 101 5.03 4.49 -15.41
C LEU A 101 4.13 3.25 -15.47
N SER A 102 4.43 2.27 -14.62
CA SER A 102 3.49 1.20 -14.29
C SER A 102 2.57 1.67 -13.16
N ILE A 103 1.29 1.83 -13.48
CA ILE A 103 0.25 2.28 -12.56
C ILE A 103 -0.54 1.07 -12.08
N VAL A 104 -0.38 0.74 -10.79
CA VAL A 104 -1.14 -0.30 -10.11
C VAL A 104 -2.44 0.30 -9.62
N ILE A 105 -3.56 -0.35 -9.94
CA ILE A 105 -4.91 0.11 -9.65
C ILE A 105 -5.66 -1.02 -8.96
N ILE A 106 -6.13 -0.72 -7.74
CA ILE A 106 -7.14 -1.49 -7.02
C ILE A 106 -8.41 -0.63 -7.01
N PRO A 107 -9.48 -1.02 -7.73
CA PRO A 107 -10.66 -0.19 -7.91
C PRO A 107 -11.23 0.36 -6.59
N ASP A 108 -11.57 1.65 -6.58
CA ASP A 108 -12.13 2.40 -5.44
C ASP A 108 -11.32 2.31 -4.12
N TRP A 109 -10.04 1.93 -4.24
CA TRP A 109 -9.21 1.58 -3.10
C TRP A 109 -7.84 2.25 -3.10
N ASN A 110 -6.97 1.90 -4.04
CA ASN A 110 -5.62 2.46 -4.13
C ASN A 110 -5.16 2.52 -5.58
N ILE A 111 -4.55 3.65 -5.93
CA ILE A 111 -3.80 3.83 -7.17
C ILE A 111 -2.38 4.26 -6.82
N ASN A 112 -1.38 3.71 -7.51
CA ASN A 112 0.02 4.03 -7.23
C ASN A 112 0.93 3.68 -8.42
N ALA A 113 1.90 4.54 -8.72
CA ALA A 113 3.00 4.21 -9.61
C ALA A 113 3.94 3.22 -8.89
N CYS A 114 3.95 1.96 -9.33
CA CYS A 114 4.75 0.90 -8.75
C CYS A 114 5.15 -0.12 -9.83
N ASN A 115 6.45 -0.34 -10.00
CA ASN A 115 7.02 -1.21 -11.03
C ASN A 115 7.38 -2.61 -10.54
N LYS A 116 6.94 -2.99 -9.33
CA LYS A 116 7.15 -4.32 -8.77
C LYS A 116 6.08 -5.29 -9.27
N GLN A 117 6.27 -6.58 -8.98
CA GLN A 117 5.27 -7.60 -9.28
C GLN A 117 4.18 -7.64 -8.21
N HIS A 118 2.96 -7.95 -8.65
CA HIS A 118 1.78 -8.06 -7.80
C HIS A 118 1.05 -9.38 -8.07
N THR A 119 0.21 -9.75 -7.10
CA THR A 119 -0.83 -10.77 -7.28
C THR A 119 -1.89 -10.29 -8.28
N LYS A 120 -2.70 -11.22 -8.80
CA LYS A 120 -3.77 -10.88 -9.76
C LYS A 120 -5.01 -10.35 -9.08
N THR A 121 -5.29 -10.81 -7.86
CA THR A 121 -6.44 -10.37 -7.07
C THR A 121 -6.08 -10.17 -5.61
N THR A 122 -6.90 -9.40 -4.90
CA THR A 122 -6.67 -9.12 -3.47
C THR A 122 -6.76 -10.37 -2.58
N SER A 123 -7.50 -11.41 -2.98
CA SER A 123 -7.65 -12.62 -2.16
C SER A 123 -6.39 -13.50 -2.15
N GLU A 124 -5.57 -13.44 -3.20
CA GLU A 124 -4.29 -14.17 -3.30
C GLU A 124 -3.28 -13.73 -2.22
N ILE A 125 -3.49 -12.57 -1.61
CA ILE A 125 -2.68 -12.09 -0.49
C ILE A 125 -2.80 -13.04 0.72
N GLY A 126 -4.01 -13.50 1.02
CA GLY A 126 -4.35 -14.14 2.28
C GLY A 126 -4.64 -13.13 3.40
N GLU A 127 -4.67 -13.61 4.64
CA GLU A 127 -4.96 -12.77 5.81
C GLU A 127 -3.80 -11.80 6.10
N ILE A 128 -4.11 -10.53 6.32
CA ILE A 128 -3.16 -9.50 6.73
C ILE A 128 -3.25 -9.31 8.25
N ILE A 129 -2.21 -9.67 8.96
CA ILE A 129 -2.17 -9.69 10.43
C ILE A 129 -1.36 -8.49 10.92
N LYS A 130 -1.98 -7.66 11.76
CA LYS A 130 -1.29 -6.56 12.46
C LYS A 130 -0.13 -7.12 13.30
N ASP A 131 1.05 -6.56 13.11
CA ASP A 131 2.22 -6.79 13.96
C ASP A 131 2.51 -5.51 14.78
N TYR A 132 3.70 -4.93 14.68
CA TYR A 132 4.11 -3.76 15.43
C TYR A 132 3.77 -2.47 14.70
N TRP A 133 3.50 -1.40 15.45
CA TRP A 133 3.39 -0.06 14.89
C TRP A 133 4.06 0.98 15.79
N ARG A 134 4.61 2.04 15.19
CA ARG A 134 5.19 3.16 15.92
C ARG A 134 4.94 4.49 15.25
N TYR A 135 4.69 5.50 16.07
CA TYR A 135 4.67 6.89 15.64
C TYR A 135 5.93 7.62 16.09
N ARG A 136 6.65 8.23 15.15
CA ARG A 136 7.90 8.97 15.38
C ARG A 136 7.62 10.47 15.33
N ASN A 137 7.27 11.04 16.48
CA ASN A 137 6.82 12.42 16.59
C ASN A 137 7.79 13.44 15.95
N SER A 138 9.09 13.32 16.19
CA SER A 138 10.10 14.24 15.64
C SER A 138 10.20 14.22 14.11
N LYS A 139 9.74 13.16 13.46
CA LYS A 139 9.74 13.02 11.99
C LYS A 139 8.33 13.12 11.39
N GLN A 140 7.31 13.07 12.24
CA GLN A 140 5.91 12.91 11.85
C GLN A 140 5.74 11.73 10.88
N LEU A 141 6.28 10.57 11.27
CA LEU A 141 6.20 9.33 10.51
C LEU A 141 5.46 8.28 11.32
N LEU A 142 4.49 7.64 10.70
CA LEU A 142 3.79 6.47 11.22
C LEU A 142 4.32 5.24 10.48
N GLU A 143 4.86 4.28 11.22
CA GLU A 143 5.32 3.00 10.71
C GLU A 143 4.34 1.91 11.17
N ILE A 144 3.81 1.14 10.22
CA ILE A 144 2.83 0.08 10.45
C ILE A 144 3.40 -1.20 9.84
N SER A 145 3.72 -2.17 10.68
CA SER A 145 4.17 -3.50 10.27
C SER A 145 3.03 -4.51 10.31
N PHE A 146 3.15 -5.52 9.47
CA PHE A 146 2.20 -6.60 9.35
C PHE A 146 2.87 -7.86 8.82
N ASP A 147 2.24 -8.99 9.07
CA ASP A 147 2.55 -10.25 8.41
C ASP A 147 1.38 -10.68 7.53
N ILE A 148 1.65 -11.56 6.56
CA ILE A 148 0.59 -12.27 5.84
C ILE A 148 0.61 -13.76 6.17
N LYS A 149 -0.58 -14.38 6.14
CA LYS A 149 -0.76 -15.84 6.21
C LYS A 149 -1.71 -16.31 5.11
N CYS A 150 -1.54 -17.54 4.64
CA CYS A 150 -2.53 -18.16 3.77
C CYS A 150 -3.86 -18.29 4.53
N LEU A 151 -4.98 -18.03 3.85
CA LEU A 151 -6.29 -18.43 4.34
C LEU A 151 -6.35 -19.96 4.23
N GLU A 152 -6.70 -20.64 5.33
CA GLU A 152 -6.95 -22.09 5.34
C GLU A 152 -8.19 -22.45 4.51
#